data_AF-A0A2T0S420-F1
#
_entry.id   AF-A0A2T0S420-F1
#
_cell.length_a   1.000
_cell.length_b   1.000
_cell.length_c   1.000
_cell.angle_alpha   90.00
_cell.angle_beta   90.00
_cell.angle_gamma   90.00
#
_symmetry.space_group_name_H-M   'P 1'
#
loop_
_entity.id
_entity.type
_entity.pdbx_description
1 polymer ?
#
loop_
_entity_poly.entity_id
_entity_poly.type
_entity_poly.pdbx_seq_one_letter_code
_entity_poly.pdbx_strand_id
1 'polypeptide(L)'
;MPSFHNDDEQGAWVLAEALIAKALTMMRQAESALETWRIGKELNRVRCARRGISESDAEIRWSETAYAKNALTDNSFHVSLATMYYGAAAAHYSRAQYLRSRGGARV
;
A
#
# COMPACT_ATOMS: atom_id res chain seq x y z
N MET A 1 -8.04 -12.79 -23.12
CA MET A 1 -8.44 -11.40 -22.80
C MET A 1 -9.96 -11.33 -22.84
N PRO A 2 -10.62 -10.61 -21.91
CA PRO A 2 -12.04 -10.32 -22.05
C PRO A 2 -12.25 -9.67 -23.43
N SER A 3 -13.25 -10.10 -24.22
CA SER A 3 -13.64 -9.30 -25.38
C SER A 3 -14.24 -8.01 -24.85
N PHE A 4 -13.63 -6.87 -25.20
CA PHE A 4 -14.16 -5.54 -24.90
C PHE A 4 -15.16 -5.17 -26.00
N HIS A 5 -16.23 -4.44 -25.64
CA HIS A 5 -17.27 -4.03 -26.59
C HIS A 5 -16.92 -2.73 -27.31
N ASN A 6 -16.05 -1.90 -26.73
CA ASN A 6 -15.58 -0.65 -27.30
C ASN A 6 -14.26 -0.19 -26.65
N ASP A 7 -13.62 0.79 -27.29
CA ASP A 7 -12.34 1.36 -26.87
C ASP A 7 -12.44 2.06 -25.50
N ASP A 8 -13.59 2.62 -25.15
CA ASP A 8 -13.81 3.27 -23.85
C ASP A 8 -13.80 2.25 -22.70
N GLU A 9 -14.39 1.06 -22.90
CA GLU A 9 -14.38 -0.06 -21.95
C GLU A 9 -12.94 -0.54 -21.75
N GLN A 10 -12.23 -0.77 -22.86
CA GLN A 10 -10.84 -1.19 -22.82
C GLN A 10 -9.95 -0.15 -22.14
N GLY A 11 -10.12 1.14 -22.45
CA GLY A 11 -9.37 2.23 -21.83
C GLY A 11 -9.61 2.33 -20.32
N ALA A 12 -10.86 2.21 -19.89
CA ALA A 12 -11.20 2.17 -18.47
C ALA A 12 -10.59 0.96 -17.76
N TRP A 13 -10.63 -0.22 -18.40
CA TRP A 13 -10.02 -1.44 -17.86
C TRP A 13 -8.49 -1.31 -17.73
N VAL A 14 -7.80 -0.89 -18.79
CA VAL A 14 -6.34 -0.73 -18.81
C VAL A 14 -5.88 0.27 -17.75
N LEU A 15 -6.61 1.38 -17.58
CA LEU A 15 -6.29 2.35 -16.55
C LEU A 15 -6.47 1.79 -15.14
N ALA A 16 -7.52 0.99 -14.90
CA ALA A 16 -7.73 0.32 -13.62
C ALA A 16 -6.56 -0.63 -13.27
N GLU A 17 -6.12 -1.46 -14.23
CA GLU A 17 -4.97 -2.36 -14.06
C GLU A 17 -3.68 -1.60 -13.74
N ALA A 18 -3.42 -0.50 -14.46
CA ALA A 18 -2.26 0.35 -14.20
C ALA A 18 -2.29 0.97 -12.80
N LEU A 19 -3.46 1.37 -12.31
CA LEU A 19 -3.63 1.90 -10.96
C LEU A 19 -3.45 0.81 -9.88
N ILE A 20 -3.92 -0.42 -10.12
CA ILE A 20 -3.65 -1.55 -9.22
C ILE A 20 -2.16 -1.86 -9.14
N ALA A 21 -1.45 -1.86 -10.26
CA ALA A 21 0.00 -2.08 -10.27
C ALA A 21 0.73 -1.03 -9.41
N LYS A 22 0.30 0.24 -9.49
CA LYS A 22 0.81 1.31 -8.62
C LYS A 22 0.46 1.07 -7.15
N ALA A 23 -0.79 0.71 -6.85
CA ALA A 23 -1.22 0.43 -5.48
C ALA A 23 -0.42 -0.71 -4.84
N LEU A 24 -0.21 -1.81 -5.57
CA LEU A 24 0.62 -2.94 -5.13
C LEU A 24 2.08 -2.53 -4.88
N THR A 25 2.62 -1.64 -5.73
CA THR A 25 3.97 -1.11 -5.53
C THR A 25 4.06 -0.29 -4.24
N MET A 26 3.07 0.56 -3.97
CA MET A 26 3.01 1.34 -2.73
C MET A 26 2.85 0.43 -1.50
N MET A 27 2.03 -0.62 -1.58
CA MET A 27 1.91 -1.60 -0.49
C MET A 27 3.23 -2.29 -0.17
N ARG A 28 4.00 -2.70 -1.19
CA ARG A 28 5.33 -3.30 -0.96
C ARG A 28 6.30 -2.31 -0.29
N GLN A 29 6.25 -1.04 -0.66
CA GLN A 29 7.05 0.00 0.01
C GLN A 29 6.61 0.19 1.47
N ALA A 30 5.31 0.19 1.74
CA ALA A 30 4.78 0.23 3.09
C ALA A 30 5.25 -0.97 3.93
N GLU A 31 5.19 -2.18 3.38
CA GLU A 31 5.67 -3.41 4.03
C GLU A 31 7.17 -3.34 4.34
N SER A 32 7.98 -2.85 3.38
CA SER A 32 9.41 -2.66 3.57
C SER A 32 9.74 -1.65 4.69
N ALA A 33 8.97 -0.56 4.78
CA ALA A 33 9.14 0.43 5.85
C ALA A 33 8.79 -0.17 7.22
N LEU A 34 7.70 -0.96 7.30
CA LEU A 34 7.31 -1.63 8.53
C LEU A 34 8.32 -2.70 8.95
N GLU A 35 8.88 -3.44 8.00
CA GLU A 35 9.91 -4.43 8.29
C GLU A 35 11.19 -3.78 8.83
N THR A 36 11.60 -2.66 8.23
CA THR A 36 12.70 -1.84 8.75
C THR A 36 12.44 -1.41 10.20
N TRP A 37 11.21 -1.01 10.51
CA TRP A 37 10.81 -0.66 11.87
C TRP A 37 10.93 -1.85 12.84
N ARG A 38 10.46 -3.05 12.43
CA ARG A 38 10.51 -4.28 13.25
C ARG A 38 11.94 -4.73 13.52
N ILE A 39 12.78 -4.75 12.50
CA ILE A 39 14.20 -5.09 12.63
C ILE A 39 14.89 -4.09 13.57
N GLY A 40 14.63 -2.79 13.40
CA GLY A 40 15.15 -1.75 14.28
C GLY A 40 14.74 -1.93 15.75
N LYS A 41 13.46 -2.27 15.98
CA LYS A 41 12.94 -2.58 17.32
C LYS A 41 13.71 -3.74 17.97
N GLU A 42 13.88 -4.84 17.23
CA GLU A 42 14.55 -6.03 17.76
C GLU A 42 16.04 -5.77 18.05
N LEU A 43 16.72 -5.08 17.15
CA LEU A 43 18.11 -4.66 17.37
C LEU A 43 18.24 -3.76 18.60
N ASN A 44 17.30 -2.85 18.81
CA ASN A 44 17.28 -1.99 20.00
C ASN A 44 17.03 -2.79 21.28
N ARG A 45 16.11 -3.76 21.24
CA ARG A 45 15.84 -4.68 22.35
C ARG A 45 17.11 -5.43 22.78
N VAL A 46 17.82 -6.05 21.84
CA VAL A 46 19.07 -6.78 22.11
C VAL A 46 20.14 -5.84 22.68
N ARG A 47 20.29 -4.63 22.13
CA ARG A 47 21.27 -3.63 22.63
C ARG A 47 20.95 -3.17 24.04
N CYS A 48 19.68 -2.96 24.36
CA CYS A 48 19.23 -2.54 25.68
C CYS A 48 19.38 -3.67 26.71
N ALA A 49 19.04 -4.91 26.35
CA ALA A 49 19.20 -6.07 27.22
C ALA A 49 20.66 -6.27 27.66
N ARG A 50 21.63 -6.07 26.74
CA ARG A 50 23.06 -6.09 27.07
C ARG A 50 23.50 -5.03 28.08
N ARG A 51 22.70 -3.98 28.27
CA ARG A 51 22.93 -2.88 29.23
C ARG A 51 22.08 -3.02 30.49
N GLY A 52 21.35 -4.13 30.66
CA GLY A 52 20.45 -4.35 31.80
C GLY A 52 19.20 -3.47 31.78
N ILE A 53 18.86 -2.90 30.62
CA ILE A 53 17.66 -2.07 30.45
C ILE A 53 16.45 -2.99 30.22
N SER A 54 15.32 -2.71 30.89
CA SER A 54 14.09 -3.49 30.72
C SER A 54 13.51 -3.38 29.31
N GLU A 55 12.72 -4.38 28.91
CA GLU A 55 12.11 -4.41 27.56
C GLU A 55 11.16 -3.23 27.32
N SER A 56 10.38 -2.83 28.34
CA SER A 56 9.48 -1.67 28.25
C SER A 56 10.25 -0.38 27.96
N ASP A 57 11.38 -0.19 28.64
CA ASP A 57 12.25 0.97 28.45
C ASP A 57 12.97 0.94 27.10
N ALA A 58 13.31 -0.25 26.61
CA ALA A 58 13.87 -0.43 25.28
C ALA A 58 12.85 -0.07 24.20
N GLU A 59 11.58 -0.42 24.39
CA GLU A 59 10.50 -0.07 23.46
C GLU A 59 10.27 1.45 23.42
N ILE A 60 10.16 2.11 24.57
CA ILE A 60 10.02 3.57 24.65
C ILE A 60 11.20 4.26 23.96
N ARG A 61 12.43 3.81 24.23
CA ARG A 61 13.62 4.37 23.57
C ARG A 61 13.57 4.19 22.05
N TRP A 62 13.14 3.02 21.58
CA TRP A 62 13.01 2.76 20.14
C TRP A 62 11.96 3.68 19.50
N SER A 63 10.76 3.77 20.06
CA SER A 63 9.67 4.59 19.52
C SER A 63 10.03 6.08 19.45
N GLU A 64 10.88 6.56 20.35
CA GLU A 64 11.35 7.94 20.34
C GLU A 64 12.42 8.24 19.28
N THR A 65 13.06 7.22 18.70
CA THR A 65 14.08 7.43 17.68
C THR A 65 13.52 8.03 16.39
N ALA A 66 14.32 8.86 15.73
CA ALA A 66 13.99 9.39 14.40
C ALA A 66 13.79 8.25 13.39
N TYR A 67 14.57 7.18 13.47
CA TYR A 67 14.42 6.00 12.60
C TYR A 67 13.04 5.35 12.74
N ALA A 68 12.58 5.13 13.97
CA ALA A 68 11.26 4.55 14.21
C ALA A 68 10.14 5.46 13.69
N LYS A 69 10.22 6.76 13.99
CA LYS A 69 9.22 7.75 13.55
C LYS A 69 9.17 7.88 12.02
N ASN A 70 10.32 7.90 11.36
CA ASN A 70 10.40 7.96 9.91
C ASN A 70 9.82 6.70 9.27
N ALA A 71 10.19 5.51 9.75
CA ALA A 71 9.66 4.25 9.21
C ALA A 71 8.13 4.13 9.33
N LEU A 72 7.54 4.60 10.44
CA LEU A 72 6.09 4.65 10.61
C LEU A 72 5.42 5.71 9.72
N THR A 73 6.08 6.86 9.52
CA THR A 73 5.61 7.92 8.63
C THR A 73 5.60 7.45 7.17
N ASP A 74 6.69 6.83 6.72
CA ASP A 74 6.83 6.28 5.37
C ASP A 74 5.80 5.17 5.14
N ASN A 75 5.63 4.26 6.11
CA ASN A 75 4.59 3.24 6.04
C ASN A 75 3.20 3.87 5.87
N SER A 76 2.84 4.82 6.72
CA SER A 76 1.51 5.48 6.69
C SER A 76 1.29 6.24 5.39
N PHE A 77 2.32 6.90 4.87
CA PHE A 77 2.29 7.60 3.59
C PHE A 77 2.01 6.63 2.44
N HIS A 78 2.77 5.53 2.35
CA HIS A 78 2.60 4.53 1.29
C HIS A 78 1.27 3.79 1.38
N VAL A 79 0.77 3.47 2.57
CA VAL A 79 -0.58 2.90 2.76
C VAL A 79 -1.65 3.87 2.27
N SER A 80 -1.50 5.17 2.55
CA SER A 80 -2.45 6.19 2.09
C SER A 80 -2.47 6.29 0.56
N LEU A 81 -1.30 6.28 -0.09
CA LEU A 81 -1.20 6.25 -1.56
C LEU A 81 -1.77 4.97 -2.15
N ALA A 82 -1.49 3.81 -1.55
CA ALA A 82 -2.05 2.53 -1.99
C ALA A 82 -3.58 2.56 -1.95
N THR A 83 -4.15 3.04 -0.83
CA THR A 83 -5.60 3.16 -0.64
C THR A 83 -6.22 4.07 -1.69
N MET A 84 -5.60 5.22 -1.95
CA MET A 84 -6.04 6.14 -3.01
C MET A 84 -6.03 5.46 -4.39
N TYR A 85 -4.94 4.79 -4.76
CA TYR A 85 -4.83 4.11 -6.05
C TYR A 85 -5.81 2.94 -6.19
N TYR A 86 -6.05 2.17 -5.13
CA TYR A 86 -7.09 1.13 -5.13
C TYR A 86 -8.48 1.73 -5.31
N GLY A 87 -8.80 2.82 -4.61
CA GLY A 87 -10.09 3.52 -4.79
C GLY A 87 -10.28 4.03 -6.22
N ALA A 88 -9.24 4.63 -6.80
CA ALA A 88 -9.27 5.07 -8.19
C ALA A 88 -9.44 3.89 -9.17
N ALA A 89 -8.72 2.79 -8.96
CA ALA A 89 -8.86 1.58 -9.78
C ALA A 89 -10.28 1.00 -9.71
N ALA A 90 -10.86 0.92 -8.50
CA ALA A 90 -12.23 0.43 -8.30
C ALA A 90 -13.26 1.29 -9.07
N ALA A 91 -13.08 2.61 -9.08
CA ALA A 91 -13.93 3.51 -9.86
C ALA A 91 -13.81 3.25 -11.37
N HIS A 92 -12.60 3.03 -11.88
CA HIS A 92 -12.38 2.72 -13.29
C HIS A 92 -12.90 1.35 -13.70
N TYR A 93 -12.77 0.32 -12.85
CA TYR A 93 -13.42 -0.97 -13.11
C TYR A 93 -14.93 -0.86 -13.12
N SER A 94 -15.50 -0.09 -12.19
CA SER A 94 -16.96 0.16 -12.16
C SER A 94 -17.41 0.83 -13.47
N ARG A 95 -16.63 1.78 -13.98
CA ARG A 95 -16.87 2.40 -15.29
C ARG A 95 -16.76 1.39 -16.44
N ALA A 96 -15.74 0.54 -16.46
CA ALA A 96 -15.59 -0.49 -17.49
C ALA A 96 -16.79 -1.46 -17.48
N GLN A 97 -17.22 -1.91 -16.30
CA GLN A 97 -18.40 -2.76 -16.14
C GLN A 97 -19.69 -2.05 -16.61
N TYR A 98 -19.85 -0.77 -16.30
CA TYR A 98 -20.98 0.02 -16.78
C TYR A 98 -21.02 0.11 -18.31
N LEU A 99 -19.87 0.36 -18.95
CA LEU A 99 -19.76 0.43 -20.41
C LEU A 99 -20.05 -0.91 -21.08
N ARG A 100 -19.57 -2.01 -20.49
CA ARG A 100 -19.87 -3.38 -20.92
C ARG A 100 -21.38 -3.66 -20.88
N SER A 101 -22.05 -3.36 -19.78
CA SER A 101 -23.50 -3.57 -19.63
C SER A 101 -24.33 -2.71 -20.59
N ARG A 102 -23.90 -1.47 -20.87
CA ARG A 102 -24.54 -0.62 -21.89
C ARG A 102 -24.30 -1.11 -23.32
N GLY A 103 -23.12 -1.64 -23.61
CA GLY A 103 -22.79 -2.23 -24.90
C GLY A 103 -23.63 -3.48 -25.18
N GLY A 104 -23.80 -4.34 -24.18
CA GLY A 104 -24.64 -5.55 -24.27
C GLY A 104 -26.14 -5.27 -24.39
N ALA A 105 -26.65 -4.14 -23.88
CA ALA A 105 -28.06 -3.75 -24.00
C ALA A 105 -28.43 -3.13 -25.36
N ARG A 106 -27.45 -2.87 -26.24
CA ARG A 106 -27.65 -2.32 -27.60
C ARG A 106 -27.62 -3.38 -28.69
N VAL A 107 -27.56 -4.67 -28.34
CA VAL A 107 -27.61 -5.82 -29.26
C VAL A 107 -29.00 -6.42 -29.24
#